data_AF-A0A067JJ51-F1
#
_entry.id   AF-A0A067JJ51-F1
#
_cell.length_a   1.000
_cell.length_b   1.000
_cell.length_c   1.000
_cell.angle_alpha   90.00
_cell.angle_beta   90.00
_cell.angle_gamma   90.00
#
_symmetry.space_group_name_H-M   'P 1'
#
loop_
_entity.id
_entity.type
_entity.pdbx_description
1 polymer ?
#
loop_
_entity_poly.entity_id
_entity_poly.type
_entity_poly.pdbx_seq_one_letter_code
_entity_poly.pdbx_strand_id
1 'polypeptide(L)'
;MTVLWGSFESPDGIYKAVQMPRVYEMALKTWSDWLEVHINRTKTQLFFISISPTHQKAAEWGGAEDENCYGETEEIKKQGYRGQATCPEMMGIVDRVLDDLKTRGLNVQMINITQLSEYRKEGHPSIYRKQWEPLTEEQTSNPKTYADCIHWCLPGVPDVWNELLYAHIINL
;
A
#
# COMPACT_ATOMS: atom_id res chain seq x y z
N MET A 1 -0.37 -15.00 7.55
CA MET A 1 -1.68 -14.42 7.95
C MET A 1 -2.52 -15.46 8.63
N THR A 2 -3.33 -15.02 9.59
CA THR A 2 -4.31 -15.88 10.25
C THR A 2 -5.64 -15.72 9.53
N VAL A 3 -6.21 -16.83 9.05
CA VAL A 3 -7.50 -16.87 8.34
C VAL A 3 -8.50 -17.61 9.22
N LEU A 4 -9.68 -17.01 9.40
CA LEU A 4 -10.81 -17.65 10.05
C LEU A 4 -11.49 -18.61 9.07
N TRP A 5 -11.65 -19.86 9.50
CA TRP A 5 -12.48 -20.86 8.85
C TRP A 5 -13.82 -20.94 9.60
N GLY A 6 -14.82 -20.24 9.08
CA GLY A 6 -16.13 -20.05 9.72
C GLY A 6 -16.63 -18.63 9.52
N SER A 7 -17.46 -18.15 10.44
CA SER A 7 -17.90 -16.76 10.52
C SER A 7 -17.51 -16.15 11.86
N PHE A 8 -17.39 -14.82 11.93
CA PHE A 8 -16.95 -14.12 13.15
C PHE A 8 -17.96 -14.27 14.30
N GLU A 9 -19.22 -14.55 13.99
CA GLU A 9 -20.29 -14.76 14.96
C GLU A 9 -20.26 -16.16 15.59
N SER A 10 -19.48 -17.10 15.01
CA SER A 10 -19.36 -18.45 15.54
C SER A 10 -18.37 -18.51 16.71
N PRO A 11 -18.75 -19.05 17.87
CA PRO A 11 -17.85 -19.20 19.00
C PRO A 11 -16.74 -20.24 18.75
N ASP A 12 -16.95 -21.15 17.79
CA ASP A 12 -16.05 -22.28 17.49
C ASP A 12 -15.17 -22.02 16.25
N GLY A 13 -14.87 -20.74 15.97
CA GLY A 13 -14.08 -20.33 14.82
C GLY A 13 -12.68 -20.97 14.78
N ILE A 14 -12.37 -21.68 13.70
CA ILE A 14 -11.06 -22.33 13.54
C ILE A 14 -10.12 -21.38 12.80
N TYR A 15 -9.00 -21.02 13.41
CA TYR A 15 -8.01 -20.12 12.81
C TYR A 15 -6.84 -20.92 12.21
N LYS A 16 -6.49 -20.62 10.95
CA LYS A 16 -5.39 -21.28 10.23
C LYS A 16 -4.35 -20.28 9.76
N ALA A 17 -3.08 -20.64 9.90
CA ALA A 17 -1.99 -19.89 9.30
C ALA A 17 -1.93 -20.17 7.79
N VAL A 18 -2.00 -19.13 6.98
CA VAL A 18 -1.92 -19.18 5.51
C VAL A 18 -0.93 -18.12 5.04
N GLN A 19 -0.20 -18.43 3.97
CA GLN A 19 0.80 -17.53 3.38
C GLN A 19 0.16 -16.25 2.84
N MET A 20 0.85 -15.12 3.01
CA MET A 20 0.38 -13.78 2.60
C MET A 20 -0.16 -13.72 1.15
N PRO A 21 0.57 -14.21 0.13
CA PRO A 21 0.11 -14.13 -1.26
C PRO A 21 -1.22 -14.86 -1.47
N ARG A 22 -1.37 -16.03 -0.84
CA ARG A 22 -2.61 -16.81 -0.95
C ARG A 22 -3.80 -16.10 -0.29
N VAL A 23 -3.60 -15.52 0.90
CA VAL A 23 -4.68 -14.77 1.57
C VAL A 23 -5.08 -13.54 0.77
N TYR A 24 -4.11 -12.85 0.19
CA TYR A 24 -4.37 -11.69 -0.66
C TYR A 24 -5.13 -12.06 -1.93
N GLU A 25 -4.75 -13.14 -2.61
CA GLU A 25 -5.47 -13.67 -3.77
C GLU A 25 -6.91 -14.05 -3.41
N MET A 26 -7.13 -14.71 -2.26
CA MET A 26 -8.48 -15.06 -1.81
C MET A 26 -9.34 -13.80 -1.61
N ALA A 27 -8.81 -12.79 -0.93
CA ALA A 27 -9.51 -11.54 -0.69
C ALA A 27 -9.87 -10.81 -2.00
N LEU A 28 -8.90 -10.71 -2.93
CA LEU A 28 -9.12 -10.07 -4.23
C LEU A 28 -10.11 -10.84 -5.11
N LYS A 29 -10.11 -12.18 -5.06
CA LYS A 29 -11.12 -12.99 -5.77
C LYS A 29 -12.52 -12.72 -5.24
N THR A 30 -12.69 -12.73 -3.91
CA THR A 30 -13.99 -12.39 -3.30
C THR A 30 -14.45 -10.99 -3.67
N TRP A 31 -13.55 -10.00 -3.66
CA TRP A 31 -13.85 -8.65 -4.13
C TRP A 31 -14.23 -8.62 -5.62
N SER A 32 -13.50 -9.36 -6.46
CA SER A 32 -13.78 -9.43 -7.91
C SER A 32 -15.15 -10.02 -8.22
N ASP A 33 -15.52 -11.11 -7.54
CA ASP A 33 -16.82 -11.77 -7.72
C ASP A 33 -17.96 -10.89 -7.22
N TRP A 34 -17.71 -10.12 -6.16
CA TRP A 34 -18.67 -9.13 -5.68
C TRP A 34 -18.90 -8.03 -6.73
N LEU A 35 -17.84 -7.51 -7.36
CA LEU A 35 -17.97 -6.46 -8.38
C LEU A 35 -18.80 -6.93 -9.58
N GLU A 36 -18.59 -8.17 -10.05
CA GLU A 36 -19.31 -8.74 -11.18
C GLU A 36 -20.83 -8.67 -11.03
N VAL A 37 -21.31 -8.95 -9.82
CA VAL A 37 -22.74 -9.04 -9.53
C VAL A 37 -23.36 -7.69 -9.18
N HIS A 38 -22.60 -6.79 -8.54
CA HIS A 38 -23.18 -5.61 -7.89
C HIS A 38 -22.90 -4.28 -8.60
N ILE A 39 -21.98 -4.24 -9.58
CA ILE A 39 -21.61 -2.99 -10.24
C ILE A 39 -22.32 -2.80 -11.58
N ASN A 40 -22.95 -1.64 -11.72
CA ASN A 40 -23.44 -1.18 -13.02
C ASN A 40 -22.30 -0.52 -13.83
N ARG A 41 -21.70 -1.30 -14.74
CA ARG A 41 -20.59 -0.87 -15.59
C ARG A 41 -20.87 0.32 -16.51
N THR A 42 -22.13 0.69 -16.74
CA THR A 42 -22.47 1.89 -17.54
C THR A 42 -22.53 3.17 -16.72
N LYS A 43 -22.53 3.05 -15.38
CA LYS A 43 -22.65 4.18 -14.44
C LYS A 43 -21.44 4.34 -13.53
N THR A 44 -20.58 3.33 -13.44
CA THR A 44 -19.49 3.27 -12.46
C THR A 44 -18.15 3.09 -13.16
N GLN A 45 -17.20 3.97 -12.86
CA GLN A 45 -15.78 3.77 -13.17
C GLN A 45 -15.10 3.09 -11.98
N LEU A 46 -14.24 2.10 -12.25
CA LEU A 46 -13.56 1.31 -11.22
C LEU A 46 -12.07 1.57 -11.27
N PHE A 47 -11.48 1.81 -10.09
CA PHE A 47 -10.05 2.06 -9.92
C PHE A 47 -9.46 1.13 -8.87
N PHE A 48 -8.21 0.71 -9.09
CA PHE A 48 -7.41 0.00 -8.11
C PHE A 48 -6.09 0.74 -7.90
N ILE A 49 -5.86 1.26 -6.70
CA ILE A 49 -4.60 1.92 -6.35
C ILE A 49 -3.62 0.84 -5.90
N SER A 50 -2.43 0.83 -6.51
CA SER A 50 -1.40 -0.16 -6.17
C SER A 50 -0.79 0.09 -4.77
N ILE A 51 0.14 -0.77 -4.36
CA ILE A 51 0.74 -0.74 -3.02
C ILE A 51 1.42 0.61 -2.75
N SER A 52 1.07 1.26 -1.63
CA SER A 52 1.86 2.35 -1.05
C SER A 52 3.11 1.76 -0.37
N PRO A 53 4.33 2.13 -0.77
CA PRO A 53 5.56 1.61 -0.17
C PRO A 53 5.80 2.19 1.23
N THR A 54 6.75 1.59 1.94
CA THR A 54 7.24 2.05 3.25
C THR A 54 8.75 2.28 3.19
N HIS A 55 9.27 3.10 4.10
CA HIS A 55 10.70 3.45 4.18
C HIS A 55 11.26 3.17 5.58
N GLN A 56 11.13 1.91 6.02
CA GLN A 56 11.53 1.50 7.37
C GLN A 56 13.01 1.20 7.55
N LYS A 57 13.78 0.99 6.47
CA LYS A 57 15.18 0.58 6.52
C LYS A 57 16.03 1.35 5.51
N ALA A 58 16.89 2.24 5.99
CA ALA A 58 17.68 3.08 5.11
C ALA A 58 18.72 2.33 4.28
N ALA A 59 19.14 1.14 4.74
CA ALA A 59 19.97 0.22 3.99
C ALA A 59 19.41 -0.13 2.59
N GLU A 60 18.08 -0.07 2.39
CA GLU A 60 17.48 -0.33 1.06
C GLU A 60 17.93 0.71 0.02
N TRP A 61 18.15 1.95 0.44
CA TRP A 61 18.59 3.06 -0.42
C TRP A 61 20.02 3.53 -0.16
N GLY A 62 20.82 2.74 0.56
CA GLY A 62 22.25 2.99 0.79
C GLY A 62 22.59 3.78 2.06
N GLY A 63 21.63 3.99 2.97
CA GLY A 63 21.86 4.49 4.32
C GLY A 63 22.32 3.41 5.31
N ALA A 64 22.42 3.75 6.60
CA ALA A 64 22.84 2.81 7.63
C ALA A 64 21.75 1.76 7.96
N GLU A 65 22.15 0.62 8.54
CA GLU A 65 21.23 -0.49 8.88
C GLU A 65 20.23 -0.14 9.98
N ASP A 66 20.60 0.76 10.89
CA ASP A 66 19.80 1.19 12.03
C ASP A 66 19.09 2.54 11.80
N GLU A 67 19.02 2.98 10.55
CA GLU A 67 18.33 4.19 10.11
C GLU A 67 17.05 3.86 9.32
N ASN A 68 16.17 4.85 9.23
CA ASN A 68 14.89 4.77 8.53
C ASN A 68 14.58 6.13 7.88
N CYS A 69 13.31 6.43 7.56
CA CYS A 69 12.92 7.72 6.98
C CYS A 69 13.21 8.95 7.88
N TYR A 70 13.63 8.78 9.13
CA TYR A 70 13.99 9.90 10.00
C TYR A 70 15.22 10.66 9.49
N GLY A 71 15.03 11.97 9.28
CA GLY A 71 16.09 12.85 8.77
C GLY A 71 16.23 12.86 7.24
N GLU A 72 15.47 12.03 6.53
CA GLU A 72 15.47 12.02 5.08
C GLU A 72 14.76 13.25 4.53
N THR A 73 15.45 14.02 3.69
CA THR A 73 14.95 15.30 3.13
C THR A 73 15.05 15.38 1.61
N GLU A 74 15.64 14.36 0.99
CA GLU A 74 15.73 14.23 -0.47
C GLU A 74 15.17 12.89 -0.93
N GLU A 75 14.69 12.87 -2.17
CA GLU A 75 14.28 11.64 -2.85
C GLU A 75 15.46 10.70 -3.11
N ILE A 76 15.16 9.44 -3.39
CA ILE A 76 16.12 8.48 -3.90
C ILE A 76 16.42 8.82 -5.37
N LYS A 77 17.69 9.06 -5.70
CA LYS A 77 18.10 9.44 -7.07
C LYS A 77 18.51 8.25 -7.95
N LYS A 78 18.62 7.04 -7.37
CA LYS A 78 19.04 5.84 -8.08
C LYS A 78 17.96 5.39 -9.07
N GLN A 79 18.19 5.58 -10.37
CA GLN A 79 17.25 5.14 -11.40
C GLN A 79 16.94 3.64 -11.30
N GLY A 80 15.67 3.30 -11.48
CA GLY A 80 15.20 1.92 -11.40
C GLY A 80 15.21 1.35 -9.98
N TYR A 81 15.26 2.21 -8.95
CA TYR A 81 15.11 1.78 -7.57
C TYR A 81 13.82 0.97 -7.40
N ARG A 82 13.96 -0.13 -6.66
CA ARG A 82 12.86 -0.96 -6.17
C ARG A 82 13.17 -1.37 -4.74
N GLY A 83 12.35 -0.92 -3.81
CA GLY A 83 12.42 -1.31 -2.41
C GLY A 83 11.81 -2.69 -2.17
N GLN A 84 12.00 -3.22 -0.96
CA GLN A 84 11.41 -4.51 -0.59
C GLN A 84 9.88 -4.42 -0.49
N ALA A 85 9.35 -3.23 -0.21
CA ALA A 85 7.92 -2.97 -0.10
C ALA A 85 7.14 -3.18 -1.42
N THR A 86 7.78 -3.10 -2.59
CA THR A 86 7.13 -3.30 -3.91
C THR A 86 6.46 -4.68 -4.08
N CYS A 87 6.84 -5.70 -3.29
CA CYS A 87 6.23 -7.04 -3.29
C CYS A 87 5.72 -7.53 -4.67
N PRO A 88 6.61 -7.82 -5.64
CA PRO A 88 6.20 -8.15 -7.02
C PRO A 88 5.20 -9.30 -7.14
N GLU A 89 5.28 -10.29 -6.25
CA GLU A 89 4.34 -11.42 -6.20
C GLU A 89 2.89 -10.94 -5.95
N MET A 90 2.71 -9.97 -5.04
CA MET A 90 1.42 -9.41 -4.70
C MET A 90 0.86 -8.58 -5.85
N MET A 91 1.71 -7.78 -6.50
CA MET A 91 1.32 -7.02 -7.69
C MET A 91 0.92 -7.95 -8.85
N GLY A 92 1.65 -9.06 -9.05
CA GLY A 92 1.27 -10.06 -10.05
C GLY A 92 -0.07 -10.75 -9.74
N ILE A 93 -0.48 -10.84 -8.47
CA ILE A 93 -1.82 -11.30 -8.11
C ILE A 93 -2.88 -10.27 -8.51
N VAL A 94 -2.63 -8.98 -8.24
CA VAL A 94 -3.53 -7.88 -8.66
C VAL A 94 -3.74 -7.95 -10.17
N ASP A 95 -2.65 -7.97 -10.95
CA ASP A 95 -2.70 -8.01 -12.41
C ASP A 95 -3.59 -9.15 -12.92
N ARG A 96 -3.39 -10.37 -12.41
CA ARG A 96 -4.20 -11.53 -12.79
C ARG A 96 -5.68 -11.37 -12.47
N VAL A 97 -6.02 -10.79 -11.31
CA VAL A 97 -7.42 -10.57 -10.91
C VAL A 97 -8.07 -9.49 -11.77
N LEU A 98 -7.34 -8.40 -12.07
CA LEU A 98 -7.86 -7.32 -12.91
C LEU A 98 -8.04 -7.78 -14.37
N ASP A 99 -7.09 -8.56 -14.90
CA ASP A 99 -7.19 -9.16 -16.23
C ASP A 99 -8.39 -10.11 -16.34
N ASP A 100 -8.61 -10.95 -15.32
CA ASP A 100 -9.78 -11.83 -15.26
C ASP A 100 -11.10 -11.05 -15.24
N LEU A 101 -11.22 -10.01 -14.40
CA LEU A 101 -12.38 -9.10 -14.40
C LEU A 101 -12.63 -8.46 -15.76
N LYS A 102 -11.56 -8.07 -16.45
CA LYS A 102 -11.64 -7.49 -17.79
C LYS A 102 -12.24 -8.48 -18.79
N THR A 103 -11.92 -9.77 -18.70
CA THR A 103 -12.56 -10.81 -19.54
C THR A 103 -14.06 -10.97 -19.26
N ARG A 104 -14.50 -10.69 -18.03
CA ARG A 104 -15.92 -10.63 -17.62
C ARG A 104 -16.59 -9.28 -17.96
N GLY A 105 -15.85 -8.39 -18.63
CA GLY A 105 -16.31 -7.08 -19.11
C GLY A 105 -16.40 -6.01 -18.03
N LEU A 106 -15.71 -6.18 -16.90
CA LEU A 106 -15.48 -5.14 -15.90
C LEU A 106 -14.05 -4.62 -16.03
N ASN A 107 -13.90 -3.40 -16.53
CA ASN A 107 -12.60 -2.76 -16.63
C ASN A 107 -12.29 -2.00 -15.34
N VAL A 108 -11.32 -2.49 -14.57
CA VAL A 108 -10.77 -1.78 -13.41
C VAL A 108 -9.45 -1.15 -13.82
N GLN A 109 -9.35 0.17 -13.75
CA GLN A 109 -8.12 0.87 -14.10
C GLN A 109 -7.16 0.88 -12.92
N MET A 110 -5.94 0.39 -13.15
CA MET A 110 -4.90 0.42 -12.13
C MET A 110 -4.22 1.78 -12.09
N ILE A 111 -4.22 2.40 -10.91
CA ILE A 111 -3.44 3.60 -10.62
C ILE A 111 -2.14 3.11 -9.97
N ASN A 112 -1.12 2.88 -10.81
CA ASN A 112 0.14 2.31 -10.37
C ASN A 112 1.02 3.39 -9.72
N ILE A 113 0.89 3.53 -8.41
CA ILE A 113 1.60 4.49 -7.57
C ILE A 113 2.88 3.93 -6.95
N THR A 114 3.12 2.62 -7.04
CA THR A 114 4.12 1.95 -6.20
C THR A 114 5.53 2.46 -6.50
N GLN A 115 5.96 2.35 -7.75
CA GLN A 115 7.35 2.70 -8.10
C GLN A 115 7.63 4.21 -7.97
N LEU A 116 6.70 5.09 -8.34
CA LEU A 116 6.91 6.53 -8.19
C LEU A 116 7.00 6.93 -6.70
N SER A 117 6.25 6.24 -5.83
CA SER A 117 6.23 6.54 -4.40
C SER A 117 7.46 5.98 -3.67
N GLU A 118 8.09 4.93 -4.22
CA GLU A 118 9.32 4.37 -3.65
C GLU A 118 10.50 5.32 -3.71
N TYR A 119 10.49 6.31 -4.61
CA TYR A 119 11.54 7.31 -4.62
C TYR A 119 11.42 8.30 -3.45
N ARG A 120 10.26 8.36 -2.79
CA ARG A 120 9.86 9.48 -1.93
C ARG A 120 10.12 9.21 -0.45
N LYS A 121 11.31 8.74 -0.08
CA LYS A 121 11.66 8.45 1.32
C LYS A 121 11.50 9.65 2.28
N GLU A 122 11.58 10.86 1.75
CA GLU A 122 11.40 12.13 2.46
C GLU A 122 9.94 12.55 2.63
N GLY A 123 8.99 11.87 1.97
CA GLY A 123 7.57 12.24 1.98
C GLY A 123 6.80 11.82 3.23
N HIS A 124 7.44 11.10 4.16
CA HIS A 124 6.83 10.58 5.37
C HIS A 124 6.77 11.62 6.49
N PRO A 125 5.78 11.56 7.40
CA PRO A 125 5.71 12.44 8.56
C PRO A 125 6.82 12.17 9.56
N SER A 126 7.42 10.97 9.55
CA SER A 126 8.46 10.59 10.49
C SER A 126 7.97 10.82 11.93
N ILE A 127 8.61 11.71 12.68
CA ILE A 127 8.21 12.04 14.06
C ILE A 127 7.09 13.09 14.15
N TYR A 128 6.81 13.80 13.06
CA TYR A 128 5.88 14.93 12.98
C TYR A 128 4.42 14.50 12.77
N ARG A 129 4.05 13.36 13.36
CA ARG A 129 2.66 12.89 13.42
C ARG A 129 2.05 13.18 14.79
N LYS A 130 0.72 13.10 14.86
CA LYS A 130 0.03 13.11 16.15
C LYS A 130 0.47 11.90 16.98
N GLN A 131 1.00 12.19 18.17
CA GLN A 131 1.27 11.19 19.20
C GLN A 131 0.03 11.13 20.11
N TRP A 132 -0.67 10.00 20.08
CA TRP A 132 -1.87 9.79 20.89
C TRP A 132 -1.53 9.53 22.36
N GLU A 133 -0.36 8.92 22.59
CA GLU A 133 0.22 8.70 23.91
C GLU A 133 1.49 9.56 24.05
N PRO A 134 1.83 10.03 25.26
CA PRO A 134 3.10 10.69 25.52
C PRO A 134 4.28 9.79 25.14
N LEU A 135 5.30 10.37 24.52
CA LEU A 135 6.53 9.65 24.21
C LEU A 135 7.29 9.32 25.50
N THR A 136 7.90 8.15 25.55
CA THR A 136 8.82 7.78 26.64
C THR A 136 10.11 8.59 26.56
N GLU A 137 10.88 8.65 27.65
CA GLU A 137 12.22 9.25 27.63
C GLU A 137 13.12 8.56 26.59
N GLU A 138 13.04 7.23 26.48
CA GLU A 138 13.77 6.44 25.50
C GLU A 138 13.41 6.85 24.06
N GLN A 139 12.12 6.96 23.75
CA GLN A 139 11.67 7.40 22.43
C GLN A 139 12.16 8.82 22.12
N THR A 140 12.01 9.73 23.08
CA THR A 140 12.47 11.11 22.93
C THR A 140 13.98 11.20 22.71
N SER A 141 14.76 10.32 23.36
CA SER A 141 16.21 10.23 23.21
C SER A 141 16.64 9.68 21.85
N ASN A 142 15.77 8.93 21.17
CA ASN A 142 16.07 8.28 19.90
C ASN A 142 14.89 8.39 18.91
N PRO A 143 14.74 9.53 18.22
CA PRO A 143 13.54 9.83 17.44
C PRO A 143 13.20 8.84 16.33
N LYS A 144 14.20 8.14 15.78
CA LYS A 144 14.00 7.10 14.77
C LYS A 144 13.15 5.92 15.27
N THR A 145 13.11 5.66 16.59
CA THR A 145 12.35 4.54 17.18
C THR A 145 10.84 4.68 17.06
N TYR A 146 10.33 5.90 16.90
CA TYR A 146 8.89 6.19 16.79
C TYR A 146 8.53 6.90 15.48
N ALA A 147 9.49 7.02 14.56
CA ALA A 147 9.28 7.57 13.23
C ALA A 147 8.26 6.73 12.44
N ASP A 148 7.27 7.40 11.89
CA ASP A 148 6.29 6.82 10.98
C ASP A 148 6.81 6.93 9.55
N CYS A 149 7.20 5.78 9.01
CA CYS A 149 7.68 5.62 7.64
C CYS A 149 6.69 4.84 6.77
N ILE A 150 5.39 4.95 7.08
CA ILE A 150 4.29 4.27 6.38
C ILE A 150 3.32 5.29 5.82
N HIS A 151 2.89 6.25 6.63
CA HIS A 151 1.96 7.31 6.21
C HIS A 151 2.68 8.45 5.50
N TRP A 152 1.95 9.39 4.91
CA TRP A 152 2.52 10.48 4.12
C TRP A 152 2.13 11.84 4.68
N CYS A 153 3.05 12.81 4.58
CA CYS A 153 2.74 14.21 4.80
C CYS A 153 1.71 14.71 3.78
N LEU A 154 0.91 15.71 4.20
CA LEU A 154 0.03 16.48 3.32
C LEU A 154 0.34 17.98 3.49
N PRO A 155 0.54 18.75 2.41
CA PRO A 155 0.64 18.30 1.02
C PRO A 155 1.85 17.38 0.78
N GLY A 156 1.78 16.48 -0.20
CA GLY A 156 2.81 15.47 -0.42
C GLY A 156 2.49 14.41 -1.47
N VAL A 157 3.06 13.22 -1.29
CA VAL A 157 2.98 12.09 -2.24
C VAL A 157 1.52 11.70 -2.60
N PRO A 158 0.55 11.67 -1.67
CA PRO A 158 -0.83 11.36 -2.01
C PRO A 158 -1.49 12.38 -2.95
N ASP A 159 -0.99 13.61 -3.03
CA ASP A 159 -1.52 14.61 -3.97
C ASP A 159 -1.26 14.15 -5.42
N VAL A 160 -0.08 13.60 -5.71
CA VAL A 160 0.24 13.00 -7.02
C VAL A 160 -0.65 11.81 -7.34
N TRP A 161 -0.99 10.98 -6.33
CA TRP A 161 -1.92 9.87 -6.54
C TRP A 161 -3.31 10.38 -6.93
N ASN A 162 -3.75 11.47 -6.32
CA ASN A 162 -5.01 12.13 -6.64
C ASN A 162 -4.97 12.81 -8.01
N GLU A 163 -3.84 13.37 -8.43
CA GLU A 163 -3.66 13.90 -9.78
C GLU A 163 -3.76 12.79 -10.84
N LEU A 164 -3.18 11.61 -10.59
CA LEU A 164 -3.33 10.44 -11.46
C LEU A 164 -4.79 9.98 -11.52
N LEU A 165 -5.46 9.85 -10.38
CA LEU A 165 -6.88 9.51 -10.31
C LEU A 165 -7.74 10.54 -11.07
N TYR A 166 -7.50 11.83 -10.86
CA TYR A 166 -8.18 12.91 -11.55
C TYR A 166 -7.99 12.80 -13.06
N ALA A 167 -6.76 12.57 -13.53
CA ALA A 167 -6.46 12.36 -14.94
C ALA A 167 -7.23 11.17 -15.51
N HIS A 168 -7.37 10.07 -14.78
CA HIS A 168 -8.19 8.95 -15.23
C HIS A 168 -9.68 9.31 -15.34
N ILE A 169 -10.21 10.10 -14.40
CA ILE A 169 -11.63 10.49 -14.39
C ILE A 169 -11.97 11.41 -15.57
N ILE A 170 -11.08 12.35 -15.93
CA ILE A 170 -11.36 13.36 -16.96
C ILE A 170 -10.98 12.96 -18.38
N ASN A 171 -10.13 11.94 -18.56
CA ASN A 171 -9.62 11.52 -19.88
C ASN A 171 -10.33 10.27 -20.45
N LEU A 172 -11.52 9.93 -19.95
CA LEU A 172 -12.36 8.82 -20.42
C LEU A 172 -13.64 9.31 -21.11
#